data_AF-A0A964QDG8-F1
#
_entry.id   AF-A0A964QDG8-F1
#
_cell.length_a   1.000
_cell.length_b   1.000
_cell.length_c   1.000
_cell.angle_alpha   90.00
_cell.angle_beta   90.00
_cell.angle_gamma   90.00
#
_symmetry.space_group_name_H-M   'P 1'
#
loop_
_entity.id
_entity.type
_entity.pdbx_description
1 polymer ?
#
loop_
_entity_poly.entity_id
_entity_poly.type
_entity_poly.pdbx_seq_one_letter_code
_entity_poly.pdbx_strand_id
1 'polypeptide(L)'
;MSQNWVDLDEGSFTRQLATARVIFTPSAHSSFAGLVQYNSSSHSWSSNLRLRWEYAPGSDLFVVYSDGRDTNGDGFPDLLNRTLAVKATRALRF
;
A
#
# COMPACT_ATOMS: atom_id res chain seq x y z
N MET A 1 2.32 9.10 -14.46
CA MET A 1 3.23 7.94 -14.55
C MET A 1 4.64 8.49 -14.51
N SER A 2 5.42 8.22 -13.46
CA SER A 2 6.83 8.62 -13.38
C SER A 2 7.66 7.40 -13.74
N GLN A 3 8.34 7.47 -14.87
CA GLN A 3 9.27 6.45 -15.34
C GLN A 3 10.66 6.96 -14.97
N ASN A 4 11.33 6.28 -14.02
CA ASN A 4 12.67 6.67 -13.57
C ASN A 4 13.67 5.70 -14.19
N TRP A 5 14.41 6.17 -15.20
CA TRP A 5 15.49 5.44 -15.86
C TRP A 5 16.76 5.62 -15.04
N VAL A 6 17.32 4.52 -14.56
CA VAL A 6 18.66 4.47 -13.96
C VAL A 6 19.43 3.44 -14.78
N ASP A 7 20.29 3.92 -15.67
CA ASP A 7 21.21 3.10 -16.47
C ASP A 7 22.41 2.69 -15.61
N LEU A 8 22.67 1.38 -15.52
CA LEU A 8 23.90 0.80 -14.98
C LEU A 8 24.54 -0.09 -16.06
N ASP A 9 25.86 -0.03 -16.15
CA ASP A 9 26.70 -0.31 -17.32
C ASP A 9 26.91 -1.81 -17.68
N GLU A 10 25.97 -2.71 -17.32
CA GLU A 10 26.18 -4.16 -17.47
C GLU A 10 24.97 -4.95 -18.01
N GLY A 11 24.09 -4.28 -18.75
CA GLY A 11 22.97 -4.89 -19.47
C GLY A 11 21.67 -4.15 -19.20
N SER A 12 20.91 -3.85 -20.25
CA SER A 12 19.67 -3.06 -20.19
C SER A 12 18.52 -3.83 -19.52
N PHE A 13 18.62 -4.05 -18.21
CA PHE A 13 17.56 -4.63 -17.41
C PHE A 13 16.49 -3.55 -17.17
N THR A 14 15.46 -3.51 -18.02
CA THR A 14 14.38 -2.51 -17.95
C THR A 14 13.54 -2.74 -16.69
N ARG A 15 13.92 -2.11 -15.58
CA ARG A 15 13.25 -2.17 -14.29
C ARG A 15 12.00 -1.28 -14.31
N GLN A 16 10.85 -1.84 -14.72
CA GLN A 16 9.59 -1.11 -14.74
C GLN A 16 8.93 -1.20 -13.36
N LEU A 17 9.14 -0.16 -12.55
CA LEU A 17 8.38 0.03 -11.31
C LEU A 17 7.12 0.85 -11.63
N ALA A 18 5.98 0.17 -11.77
CA ALA A 18 4.70 0.85 -11.91
C ALA A 18 4.11 1.10 -10.51
N THR A 19 3.82 2.35 -10.17
CA THR A 19 3.20 2.73 -8.90
C THR A 19 1.90 3.47 -9.15
N ALA A 20 0.82 2.98 -8.54
CA ALA A 20 -0.48 3.63 -8.51
C ALA A 20 -0.78 4.09 -7.09
N ARG A 21 -1.13 5.37 -6.91
CA ARG A 21 -1.52 5.94 -5.62
C ARG A 21 -2.91 6.55 -5.72
N VAL A 22 -3.76 6.21 -4.77
CA VAL A 22 -5.11 6.76 -4.60
C VAL A 22 -5.19 7.37 -3.22
N ILE A 23 -5.63 8.62 -3.13
CA ILE A 23 -5.94 9.28 -1.86
C ILE A 23 -7.34 9.85 -2.00
N PHE A 24 -8.21 9.45 -1.08
CA PHE A 24 -9.60 9.87 -1.04
C PHE A 24 -9.93 10.34 0.38
N THR A 25 -10.34 11.61 0.50
CA THR A 25 -10.62 12.24 1.79
C THR A 25 -12.02 12.82 1.74
N PRO A 26 -13.07 12.02 2.03
CA PRO A 26 -14.45 12.49 1.94
C PRO A 26 -14.79 13.56 3.00
N SER A 27 -14.07 13.61 4.12
CA SER A 27 -14.25 14.63 5.16
C SER A 27 -12.95 14.86 5.93
N ALA A 28 -12.86 15.94 6.72
CA ALA A 28 -11.69 16.19 7.58
C ALA A 28 -11.48 15.09 8.64
N HIS A 29 -12.53 14.33 8.94
CA HIS A 29 -12.52 13.25 9.91
C HIS A 29 -12.22 11.89 9.29
N SER A 30 -12.32 11.73 7.97
CA SER A 30 -12.14 10.43 7.30
C SER A 30 -11.21 10.55 6.12
N SER A 31 -10.13 9.76 6.11
CA SER A 31 -9.23 9.64 4.97
C SER A 31 -8.95 8.19 4.64
N PHE A 32 -8.86 7.92 3.34
CA PHE A 32 -8.51 6.64 2.77
C PHE A 32 -7.36 6.84 1.78
N ALA A 33 -6.33 6.02 1.89
CA ALA A 33 -5.20 6.03 0.99
C ALA A 33 -4.85 4.60 0.58
N GLY A 34 -4.60 4.40 -0.71
CA GLY A 34 -4.12 3.15 -1.27
C GLY A 34 -2.86 3.41 -2.10
N LEU A 35 -1.85 2.59 -1.91
CA LEU A 35 -0.64 2.55 -2.72
C LEU A 35 -0.48 1.14 -3.25
N VAL A 36 -0.35 1.00 -4.56
CA VAL A 36 -0.07 -0.27 -5.21
C VAL A 36 1.20 -0.10 -6.02
N GLN A 37 2.15 -1.01 -5.86
CA GLN A 37 3.41 -1.02 -6.58
C GLN A 37 3.60 -2.38 -7.25
N TYR A 38 4.04 -2.35 -8.49
CA TYR A 38 4.38 -3.51 -9.27
C TYR A 38 5.83 -3.40 -9.72
N ASN A 39 6.63 -4.40 -9.37
CA ASN A 39 8.03 -4.48 -9.73
C ASN A 39 8.25 -5.65 -10.70
N SER A 40 8.50 -5.33 -11.97
CA SER A 40 8.76 -6.33 -13.02
C SER A 40 10.08 -7.09 -12.81
N SER A 41 11.05 -6.51 -12.10
CA SER A 41 12.39 -7.09 -11.93
C SER A 41 12.44 -8.21 -10.90
N SER A 42 11.53 -8.20 -9.92
CA SER A 42 11.43 -9.20 -8.87
C SER A 42 10.12 -9.99 -8.94
N HIS A 43 9.33 -9.81 -10.01
CA HIS A 43 7.95 -10.29 -10.16
C HIS A 43 7.09 -10.06 -8.90
N SER A 44 7.34 -8.98 -8.16
CA SER A 44 6.64 -8.75 -6.90
C SER A 44 5.60 -7.64 -7.02
N TRP A 45 4.42 -7.92 -6.50
CA TRP A 45 3.32 -6.98 -6.38
C TRP A 45 3.14 -6.61 -4.92
N SER A 46 3.08 -5.32 -4.59
CA SER A 46 2.77 -4.85 -3.24
C SER A 46 1.58 -3.90 -3.25
N SER A 47 0.74 -4.01 -2.23
CA SER A 47 -0.39 -3.12 -2.00
C SER A 47 -0.42 -2.72 -0.53
N ASN A 48 -0.67 -1.44 -0.28
CA ASN A 48 -0.75 -0.85 1.04
C ASN A 48 -1.99 0.03 1.09
N LEU A 49 -2.98 -0.37 1.88
CA LEU A 49 -4.20 0.38 2.10
C LEU A 49 -4.18 0.93 3.53
N ARG A 50 -4.61 2.17 3.68
CA ARG A 50 -4.70 2.86 4.96
C ARG A 50 -6.03 3.58 5.03
N LEU A 51 -6.78 3.28 6.08
CA LEU A 51 -7.99 3.99 6.44
C LEU A 51 -7.77 4.66 7.78
N ARG A 52 -8.13 5.94 7.86
CA ARG A 52 -8.23 6.71 9.09
C ARG A 52 -9.64 7.24 9.17
N TRP A 53 -10.30 7.01 10.30
CA TRP A 53 -11.61 7.54 10.58
C TRP A 53 -11.70 8.04 12.02
N GLU A 54 -11.97 9.33 12.17
CA GLU A 54 -12.25 9.99 13.43
C GLU A 54 -13.77 10.05 13.60
N TYR A 55 -14.31 9.34 14.59
CA TYR A 55 -15.76 9.29 14.81
C TYR A 55 -16.23 10.40 15.75
N ALA A 56 -15.38 10.80 16.69
CA ALA A 56 -15.64 11.88 17.63
C ALA A 56 -14.31 12.54 18.04
N PRO A 57 -14.30 13.79 18.53
CA PRO A 57 -13.09 14.43 19.03
C PRO A 57 -12.40 13.58 20.10
N GLY A 58 -11.20 13.08 19.79
CA GLY A 58 -10.44 12.18 20.66
C GLY A 58 -10.78 10.69 20.53
N SER A 59 -11.60 10.30 19.55
CA SER A 59 -11.88 8.91 19.21
C SER A 59 -11.59 8.63 17.74
N ASP A 60 -10.52 7.88 17.49
CA ASP A 60 -9.97 7.58 16.17
C ASP A 60 -9.92 6.07 15.92
N LEU A 61 -10.17 5.67 14.67
CA LEU A 61 -9.96 4.33 14.13
C LEU A 61 -8.94 4.41 13.01
N PHE A 62 -7.92 3.58 13.08
CA PHE A 62 -6.90 3.40 12.06
C PHE A 62 -6.86 1.94 11.64
N VAL A 63 -6.93 1.72 10.33
CA VAL A 63 -6.79 0.39 9.71
C VAL A 63 -5.69 0.48 8.66
N VAL A 64 -4.72 -0.42 8.75
CA VAL A 64 -3.66 -0.56 7.76
C VAL A 64 -3.67 -1.99 7.26
N TYR A 65 -3.80 -2.16 5.96
CA TYR A 65 -3.68 -3.42 5.27
C TYR A 65 -2.46 -3.36 4.36
N SER A 66 -1.61 -4.37 4.39
CA SER A 66 -0.46 -4.48 3.50
C SER A 66 -0.37 -5.90 3.00
N ASP A 67 -0.26 -6.06 1.68
CA ASP A 67 -0.20 -7.35 1.00
C ASP A 67 0.90 -7.30 -0.05
N GLY A 68 1.83 -8.24 0.00
CA GLY A 68 2.90 -8.45 -0.96
C GLY A 68 2.78 -9.85 -1.54
N ARG A 69 2.77 -9.99 -2.86
CA ARG A 69 2.71 -11.27 -3.58
C ARG A 69 3.86 -11.42 -4.55
N ASP A 70 4.38 -12.63 -4.65
CA ASP A 70 5.35 -13.02 -5.66
C ASP A 70 4.61 -13.62 -6.86
N THR A 71 5.01 -13.22 -8.07
CA THR A 71 4.43 -13.65 -9.35
C THR A 71 5.42 -14.52 -10.14
N ASN A 72 6.53 -14.96 -9.52
CA ASN A 72 7.56 -15.80 -10.17
C ASN A 72 7.13 -17.25 -10.49
N GLY A 73 5.95 -17.72 -10.08
CA GLY A 73 5.50 -19.10 -10.27
C GLY A 73 4.44 -19.27 -11.38
N ASP A 74 4.56 -20.33 -12.19
CA ASP A 74 3.50 -20.81 -13.08
C ASP A 74 2.27 -21.24 -12.25
N GLY A 75 1.39 -20.30 -11.91
CA GLY A 75 0.22 -20.56 -11.07
C GLY A 75 -0.33 -19.33 -10.35
N PHE A 76 -1.16 -19.57 -9.33
CA PHE A 76 -1.66 -18.49 -8.46
C PHE A 76 -0.47 -17.80 -7.76
N PRO A 77 -0.41 -16.45 -7.75
CA PRO A 77 0.72 -15.72 -7.15
C PRO A 77 0.89 -16.06 -5.68
N ASP A 78 2.12 -16.42 -5.30
CA ASP A 78 2.44 -16.90 -3.96
C ASP A 78 2.43 -15.74 -2.96
N LEU A 79 1.87 -15.97 -1.77
CA LEU A 79 1.63 -14.92 -0.78
C LEU A 79 2.90 -14.65 0.04
N LEU A 80 3.69 -13.68 -0.41
CA LEU A 80 4.94 -13.27 0.26
C LEU A 80 4.70 -12.72 1.67
N ASN A 81 3.75 -11.79 1.81
CA ASN A 81 3.50 -11.15 3.10
C ASN A 81 2.11 -10.55 3.15
N ARG A 82 1.34 -10.85 4.21
CA ARG A 82 0.04 -10.23 4.46
C ARG A 82 -0.04 -9.74 5.89
N THR A 83 -0.22 -8.44 6.06
CA THR A 83 -0.35 -7.79 7.36
C THR A 83 -1.65 -6.99 7.41
N LEU A 84 -2.40 -7.19 8.49
CA LEU A 84 -3.56 -6.37 8.83
C LEU A 84 -3.35 -5.82 10.24
N ALA A 85 -3.30 -4.50 10.37
CA ALA A 85 -3.20 -3.80 11.65
C ALA A 85 -4.44 -2.92 11.85
N VAL A 86 -5.05 -3.02 13.02
CA VAL A 86 -6.22 -2.22 13.41
C VAL A 86 -5.93 -1.57 14.76
N LYS A 87 -6.18 -0.27 14.86
CA LYS A 87 -6.03 0.51 16.09
C LYS A 87 -7.29 1.35 16.30
N ALA A 88 -7.89 1.24 17.47
CA ALA A 88 -9.01 2.06 17.88
C ALA A 88 -8.68 2.79 19.18
N THR A 89 -9.04 4.06 19.26
CA THR A 89 -8.89 4.92 20.42
C THR A 89 -10.27 5.49 20.75
N ARG A 90 -10.65 5.50 22.03
CA ARG A 90 -11.88 6.15 22.50
C ARG A 90 -11.57 7.03 23.71
N ALA A 91 -11.89 8.32 23.61
CA ALA A 91 -11.83 9.22 24.75
C ALA A 91 -13.06 8.99 25.65
N LEU A 92 -12.82 8.69 26.92
CA LEU A 92 -13.84 8.66 27.96
C LEU A 92 -13.81 10.01 28.69
N ARG A 93 -14.94 10.70 28.73
CA ARG A 93 -15.11 11.91 29.55
C ARG A 93 -15.92 11.52 30.79
N PHE A 94 -15.44 11.94 31.96
CA PHE A 94 -16.06 11.80 33.28
C PHE A 94 -16.17 13.18 33.93
#